data_AF-A0A2H6K5A5-F1
#
_entry.id   AF-A0A2H6K5A5-F1
#
_cell.length_a   1.000
_cell.length_b   1.000
_cell.length_c   1.000
_cell.angle_alpha   90.00
_cell.angle_beta   90.00
_cell.angle_gamma   90.00
#
_symmetry.space_group_name_H-M   'P 1'
#
loop_
_entity.id
_entity.type
_entity.pdbx_description
1 polymer ?
#
loop_
_entity_poly.entity_id
_entity_poly.type
_entity_poly.pdbx_seq_one_letter_code
_entity_poly.pdbx_strand_id
1 'polypeptide(L)'
;MPEMFYLTAALASDRELNETVALITDGRFSGATRGPCVGHVCPEAAAGGPIAALRDGDLIEVDLEKGSIGLVGSGGERFSPREAGEVLRRRQEQMEPWQAPARSGLLGLYTRTAGDASDGARMTAR
;
A
#
# COMPACT_ATOMS: atom_id res chain seq x y z
N MET A 1 10.13 0.51 6.27
CA MET A 1 9.46 1.47 5.36
C MET A 1 10.40 2.63 5.01
N PRO A 2 11.19 2.51 3.91
CA PRO A 2 11.95 3.63 3.37
C PRO A 2 11.03 4.75 2.88
N GLU A 3 11.59 5.93 2.66
CA GLU A 3 10.88 7.11 2.15
C GLU A 3 11.08 7.27 0.64
N MET A 4 10.00 7.51 -0.09
CA MET A 4 10.01 7.69 -1.54
C MET A 4 9.85 9.18 -1.88
N PHE A 5 10.97 9.87 -2.14
CA PHE A 5 10.98 11.27 -2.56
C PHE A 5 11.04 11.43 -4.09
N TYR A 6 11.92 10.70 -4.77
CA TYR A 6 12.15 10.92 -6.20
C TYR A 6 10.93 10.64 -7.07
N LEU A 7 10.10 9.66 -6.69
CA LEU A 7 8.88 9.34 -7.43
C LEU A 7 7.86 10.47 -7.33
N THR A 8 7.66 11.03 -6.13
CA THR A 8 6.71 12.14 -5.94
C THR A 8 7.21 13.42 -6.59
N ALA A 9 8.52 13.67 -6.56
CA ALA A 9 9.13 14.81 -7.26
C ALA A 9 8.99 14.70 -8.80
N ALA A 10 9.14 13.50 -9.35
CA ALA A 10 8.98 13.26 -10.78
C ALA A 10 7.54 13.53 -11.24
N LEU A 11 6.54 13.01 -10.52
CA LEU A 11 5.12 13.27 -10.83
C LEU A 11 4.78 14.75 -10.66
N ALA A 12 5.22 15.39 -9.58
CA ALA A 12 4.94 16.80 -9.32
C ALA A 12 5.55 17.76 -10.35
N SER A 13 6.58 17.30 -11.08
CA SER A 13 7.23 18.09 -12.14
C SER A 13 6.46 18.05 -13.45
N ASP A 14 5.56 17.08 -13.63
CA ASP A 14 4.67 16.98 -14.77
C ASP A 14 3.25 17.40 -14.36
N ARG A 15 2.71 18.42 -15.04
CA ARG A 15 1.41 18.99 -14.66
C ARG A 15 0.26 18.00 -14.83
N GLU A 16 0.25 17.25 -15.93
CA GLU A 16 -0.84 16.33 -16.24
C GLU A 16 -0.82 15.16 -15.25
N LEU A 17 0.35 14.57 -15.01
CA LEU A 17 0.47 13.47 -14.07
C LEU A 17 0.16 13.89 -12.63
N ASN A 18 0.56 15.11 -12.23
CA ASN A 18 0.26 15.65 -10.91
C ASN A 18 -1.26 15.85 -10.66
N GLU A 19 -2.05 16.07 -11.73
CA GLU A 19 -3.51 16.26 -11.64
C GLU A 19 -4.29 14.94 -11.85
N THR A 20 -3.69 13.91 -12.45
CA THR A 20 -4.40 12.69 -12.91
C THR A 20 -3.95 11.39 -12.23
N VAL A 21 -2.82 11.38 -11.53
CA VAL A 21 -2.24 10.16 -10.94
C VAL A 21 -2.21 10.24 -9.42
N ALA A 22 -2.70 9.19 -8.76
CA ALA A 22 -2.54 8.96 -7.34
C ALA A 22 -1.46 7.93 -7.05
N LEU A 23 -0.72 8.12 -5.96
CA LEU A 23 0.31 7.18 -5.49
C LEU A 23 -0.13 6.54 -4.17
N ILE A 24 -0.03 5.21 -4.09
CA ILE A 24 -0.43 4.44 -2.93
C ILE A 24 0.71 3.49 -2.55
N THR A 25 1.05 3.41 -1.28
CA THR A 25 2.10 2.50 -0.79
C THR A 25 1.92 2.13 0.69
N ASP A 26 2.34 0.92 1.04
CA ASP A 26 2.59 0.48 2.41
C ASP A 26 3.90 1.04 3.00
N GLY A 27 4.70 1.74 2.19
CA GLY A 27 5.87 2.52 2.60
C GLY A 27 5.52 3.95 3.03
N ARG A 28 6.46 4.88 2.80
CA ARG A 28 6.29 6.30 3.15
C ARG A 28 6.61 7.21 1.97
N PHE A 29 5.95 8.37 1.94
CA PHE A 29 6.33 9.49 1.10
C PHE A 29 6.96 10.61 1.96
N SER A 30 7.70 11.50 1.31
CA SER A 30 8.32 12.63 2.01
C SER A 30 7.31 13.71 2.38
N GLY A 31 7.61 14.54 3.36
CA GLY A 31 6.80 15.71 3.71
C GLY A 31 6.72 16.80 2.62
N ALA A 32 7.56 16.72 1.58
CA ALA A 32 7.55 17.62 0.43
C ALA A 32 6.65 17.13 -0.73
N THR A 33 5.87 16.07 -0.51
CA THR A 33 5.02 15.45 -1.52
C THR A 33 3.92 16.39 -1.98
N ARG A 34 3.69 16.42 -3.30
CA ARG A 34 2.60 17.14 -3.95
C ARG A 34 1.75 16.12 -4.71
N GLY A 35 0.45 16.33 -4.75
CA GLY A 35 -0.51 15.41 -5.38
C GLY A 35 -1.11 14.35 -4.43
N PRO A 36 -2.05 13.52 -4.92
CA PRO A 36 -2.80 12.57 -4.10
C PRO A 36 -1.97 11.33 -3.74
N CYS A 37 -1.22 11.42 -2.64
CA CYS A 37 -0.32 10.37 -2.18
C CYS A 37 -0.79 9.77 -0.84
N VAL A 38 -1.00 8.46 -0.80
CA VAL A 38 -1.43 7.69 0.38
C VAL A 38 -0.30 6.74 0.79
N GLY A 39 0.37 7.04 1.91
CA GLY A 39 1.36 6.17 2.51
C GLY A 39 0.79 5.37 3.68
N HIS A 40 1.61 4.51 4.28
CA HIS A 40 1.27 3.72 5.47
C HIS A 40 0.00 2.86 5.27
N VAL A 41 -0.21 2.32 4.07
CA VAL A 41 -1.29 1.35 3.85
C VAL A 41 -1.03 0.10 4.69
N CYS A 42 -2.02 -0.28 5.49
CA CYS A 42 -1.92 -1.39 6.43
C CYS A 42 -3.11 -2.35 6.27
N PRO A 43 -2.90 -3.67 6.48
CA PRO A 43 -1.61 -4.34 6.67
C PRO A 43 -0.71 -4.24 5.42
N GLU A 44 0.61 -4.25 5.62
CA GLU A 44 1.58 -4.13 4.53
C GLU A 44 1.56 -5.34 3.58
N ALA A 45 2.11 -5.18 2.37
CA ALA A 45 2.12 -6.25 1.37
C ALA A 45 2.90 -7.48 1.84
N ALA A 46 4.00 -7.26 2.57
CA ALA A 46 4.82 -8.31 3.15
C ALA A 46 4.07 -9.18 4.18
N ALA A 47 3.04 -8.61 4.82
CA ALA A 47 2.15 -9.32 5.76
C ALA A 47 0.93 -9.96 5.06
N GLY A 48 0.86 -9.89 3.73
CA GLY A 48 -0.28 -10.39 2.95
C GLY A 48 -1.52 -9.51 3.06
N GLY A 49 -1.37 -8.22 3.38
CA GLY A 49 -2.50 -7.28 3.42
C GLY A 49 -3.18 -7.07 2.06
N PRO A 50 -4.32 -6.37 2.02
CA PRO A 50 -5.11 -6.21 0.79
C PRO A 50 -4.33 -5.60 -0.38
N ILE A 51 -3.39 -4.69 -0.11
CA ILE A 51 -2.51 -4.07 -1.12
C ILE A 51 -1.67 -5.11 -1.87
N ALA A 52 -1.34 -6.24 -1.24
CA ALA A 52 -0.59 -7.34 -1.85
C ALA A 52 -1.40 -8.09 -2.93
N ALA A 53 -2.73 -8.05 -2.83
CA ALA A 53 -3.65 -8.78 -3.69
C ALA A 53 -4.19 -7.96 -4.87
N LEU A 54 -3.77 -6.70 -4.98
CA LEU A 54 -4.08 -5.84 -6.11
C LEU A 54 -3.38 -6.34 -7.38
N ARG A 55 -4.02 -6.09 -8.52
CA ARG A 55 -3.54 -6.47 -9.85
C ARG A 55 -3.74 -5.32 -10.82
N ASP A 56 -2.94 -5.30 -11.87
CA ASP A 56 -3.12 -4.33 -12.96
C ASP A 56 -4.56 -4.40 -13.51
N GLY A 57 -5.15 -3.22 -13.73
CA GLY A 57 -6.54 -3.09 -14.19
C GLY A 57 -7.60 -3.15 -13.08
N ASP A 58 -7.19 -3.25 -11.80
CA ASP A 58 -8.08 -2.97 -10.68
C ASP A 58 -8.46 -1.49 -10.61
N LEU A 59 -9.71 -1.22 -10.25
CA LEU A 59 -10.22 0.13 -10.02
C LEU A 59 -10.22 0.41 -8.52
N ILE A 60 -9.43 1.41 -8.11
CA ILE A 60 -9.30 1.84 -6.72
C ILE A 60 -9.99 3.18 -6.54
N GLU A 61 -10.85 3.28 -5.53
CA GLU A 61 -11.47 4.52 -5.11
C GLU A 61 -10.74 5.09 -3.89
N VAL A 62 -10.43 6.39 -3.94
CA VAL A 62 -9.91 7.17 -2.80
C VAL A 62 -10.97 8.21 -2.47
N ASP A 63 -11.69 8.00 -1.37
CA ASP A 63 -12.75 8.88 -0.89
C ASP A 63 -12.23 9.69 0.29
N LEU A 64 -11.99 10.99 0.06
CA LEU A 64 -11.46 11.91 1.07
C LEU A 64 -12.52 12.34 2.09
N GLU A 65 -13.81 12.33 1.72
CA GLU A 65 -14.88 12.69 2.65
C GLU A 65 -15.12 11.58 3.67
N LYS A 66 -15.07 10.33 3.21
CA LYS A 66 -15.15 9.14 4.07
C LYS A 66 -13.82 8.76 4.70
N GLY A 67 -12.70 9.27 4.18
CA GLY A 67 -11.35 8.88 4.60
C GLY A 67 -11.05 7.41 4.29
N SER A 68 -11.54 6.90 3.17
CA SER A 68 -11.43 5.49 2.79
C SER A 68 -10.71 5.29 1.46
N ILE A 69 -10.03 4.16 1.34
CA ILE A 69 -9.42 3.70 0.10
C ILE A 69 -9.78 2.23 -0.10
N GLY A 70 -10.18 1.83 -1.30
CA GLY A 70 -10.60 0.45 -1.53
C GLY A 70 -10.76 0.07 -2.99
N LEU A 71 -10.70 -1.24 -3.24
CA LEU A 71 -11.06 -1.84 -4.52
C LEU A 71 -12.56 -1.66 -4.75
N VAL A 72 -12.92 -1.15 -5.93
CA VAL A 72 -14.33 -0.95 -6.34
C VAL A 72 -14.63 -1.55 -7.71
N GLY A 73 -13.68 -2.27 -8.31
CA GLY A 73 -13.85 -2.88 -9.62
C GLY A 73 -12.57 -3.50 -10.15
N SER A 74 -12.68 -4.28 -11.24
CA SER A 74 -11.54 -4.80 -11.99
C SER A 74 -12.00 -5.21 -13.39
N GLY A 75 -11.14 -5.08 -14.39
CA GLY A 75 -11.45 -5.49 -15.77
C GLY A 75 -12.61 -4.74 -16.42
N GLY A 76 -12.89 -3.50 -15.98
CA GLY A 76 -14.00 -2.67 -16.49
C GLY A 76 -15.33 -2.85 -15.76
N GLU A 77 -15.44 -3.82 -14.84
CA GLU A 77 -16.63 -4.03 -14.03
C GLU A 77 -16.50 -3.37 -12.65
N ARG A 78 -17.60 -2.83 -12.12
CA ARG A 78 -17.67 -2.31 -10.76
C ARG A 78 -18.17 -3.38 -9.80
N PHE A 79 -17.64 -3.35 -8.59
CA PHE A 79 -18.00 -4.25 -7.50
C PHE A 79 -18.77 -3.49 -6.42
N SER A 80 -19.70 -4.17 -5.77
CA SER A 80 -20.17 -3.78 -4.44
C SER A 80 -19.04 -3.94 -3.41
N PRO A 81 -19.12 -3.28 -2.24
CA PRO A 81 -18.13 -3.44 -1.18
C PRO A 81 -17.91 -4.90 -0.74
N ARG A 82 -18.97 -5.70 -0.77
CA ARG A 82 -18.91 -7.13 -0.43
C ARG A 82 -18.12 -7.91 -1.48
N GLU A 83 -18.44 -7.72 -2.75
CA GLU A 83 -17.76 -8.40 -3.86
C GLU A 83 -16.27 -8.03 -3.90
N ALA A 84 -15.93 -6.76 -3.69
CA ALA A 84 -14.55 -6.31 -3.60
C ALA A 84 -13.78 -7.03 -2.47
N GLY A 85 -14.39 -7.17 -1.29
CA GLY A 85 -13.81 -7.91 -0.17
C GLY A 85 -13.63 -9.40 -0.47
N GLU A 86 -14.60 -10.03 -1.14
CA GLU A 86 -14.51 -11.44 -1.55
C GLU A 86 -13.41 -11.66 -2.61
N VAL A 87 -13.26 -10.74 -3.56
CA VAL A 87 -12.19 -10.76 -4.57
C VAL A 87 -10.81 -10.67 -3.90
N LEU A 88 -10.61 -9.68 -3.02
CA LEU A 88 -9.33 -9.50 -2.32
C LEU A 88 -8.99 -10.74 -1.49
N ARG A 89 -9.95 -11.25 -0.69
CA ARG A 89 -9.75 -12.45 0.13
C ARG A 89 -9.36 -13.66 -0.72
N ARG A 90 -10.09 -13.92 -1.82
CA ARG A 90 -9.78 -15.04 -2.72
C ARG A 90 -8.38 -14.91 -3.32
N ARG A 91 -7.97 -13.69 -3.69
CA ARG A 91 -6.63 -13.45 -4.23
C ARG A 91 -5.56 -13.67 -3.15
N GLN A 92 -5.78 -13.18 -1.93
CA GLN A 92 -4.87 -13.41 -0.79
C GLN A 92 -4.70 -14.90 -0.46
N GLU A 93 -5.78 -15.69 -0.50
CA GLU A 93 -5.73 -17.15 -0.29
C GLU A 93 -4.91 -17.91 -1.34
N GLN A 94 -4.74 -17.32 -2.53
CA GLN A 94 -3.96 -17.89 -3.63
C GLN A 94 -2.50 -17.41 -3.66
N MET A 95 -2.14 -16.48 -2.77
CA MET A 95 -0.79 -15.93 -2.74
C MET A 95 0.14 -16.82 -1.94
N GLU A 96 1.33 -17.04 -2.49
CA GLU A 96 2.44 -17.57 -1.70
C GLU A 96 2.86 -16.54 -0.64
N PRO A 97 3.07 -16.94 0.62
CA PRO A 97 3.53 -16.03 1.66
C PRO A 97 4.85 -15.38 1.24
N TRP A 98 4.92 -14.05 1.38
CA TRP A 98 6.16 -13.33 1.10
C TRP A 98 7.26 -13.78 2.08
N GLN A 99 8.40 -14.18 1.53
CA GLN A 99 9.56 -14.57 2.31
C GLN A 99 10.53 -13.40 2.38
N ALA A 100 10.72 -12.88 3.59
CA ALA A 100 11.68 -11.82 3.83
C ALA A 100 13.10 -12.28 3.45
N PRO A 101 13.89 -11.45 2.73
CA PRO A 101 15.28 -11.76 2.47
C PRO A 101 16.02 -12.00 3.79
N ALA A 102 16.94 -12.97 3.80
CA ALA A 102 17.80 -13.21 4.95
C ALA A 102 18.61 -11.94 5.26
N ARG A 103 18.37 -11.35 6.43
CA ARG A 103 19.04 -10.13 6.89
C ARG A 103 19.62 -10.36 8.28
N SER A 104 20.86 -9.92 8.46
CA SER A 104 21.57 -9.96 9.74
C SER A 104 21.64 -8.55 10.36
N GLY A 105 22.17 -8.46 11.59
CA GLY A 105 22.36 -7.19 12.29
C GLY A 105 21.05 -6.46 12.62
N LEU A 106 21.13 -5.13 12.69
CA LEU A 106 20.00 -4.27 13.08
C LEU A 106 18.80 -4.39 12.13
N LEU A 107 19.03 -4.50 10.82
CA LEU A 107 17.93 -4.63 9.86
C LEU A 107 17.27 -6.01 9.97
N GLY A 108 18.04 -7.06 10.30
CA GLY A 108 17.49 -8.37 10.63
C GLY A 108 16.61 -8.33 11.87
N LEU A 109 17.07 -7.66 12.94
CA LEU A 109 16.27 -7.44 14.14
C LEU A 109 14.97 -6.68 13.80
N TYR A 110 15.08 -5.53 13.13
CA TYR A 110 13.94 -4.72 12.72
C TYR A 110 12.92 -5.52 11.90
N THR A 111 13.38 -6.29 10.90
CA THR A 111 12.51 -7.12 10.05
C THR A 111 11.70 -8.13 10.87
N ARG A 112 12.24 -8.62 12.00
CA ARG A 112 11.53 -9.60 12.87
C ARG A 112 10.64 -8.97 13.92
N THR A 113 10.96 -7.75 14.37
CA THR A 113 10.33 -7.15 15.55
C THR A 113 9.45 -5.95 15.26
N ALA A 114 9.58 -5.31 14.09
CA ALA A 114 8.76 -4.16 13.74
C ALA A 114 7.27 -4.57 13.67
N GLY A 115 6.44 -3.81 14.39
CA GLY A 115 4.98 -3.89 14.29
C GLY A 115 4.44 -3.14 13.06
N ASP A 116 3.13 -3.18 12.90
CA ASP A 116 2.42 -2.54 11.80
C ASP A 116 2.55 -1.00 11.85
N ALA A 117 2.46 -0.32 10.71
CA ALA A 117 2.53 1.13 10.66
C ALA A 117 1.33 1.80 11.35
N SER A 118 0.18 1.11 11.45
CA SER A 118 -0.99 1.56 12.21
C SER A 118 -0.66 1.78 13.70
N ASP A 119 0.29 1.00 14.23
CA ASP A 119 0.76 1.08 15.61
C ASP A 119 2.02 1.94 15.78
N GLY A 120 2.42 2.64 14.71
CA GLY A 120 3.62 3.47 14.66
C GLY A 120 4.92 2.69 14.40
N ALA A 121 4.83 1.50 13.81
CA ALA A 121 5.98 0.65 13.46
C ALA A 121 6.92 0.37 14.65
N ARG A 122 6.36 0.26 15.85
CA ARG A 122 7.12 0.04 17.09
C ARG A 122 7.77 -1.34 17.07
N MET A 123 9.00 -1.42 17.55
CA MET A 123 9.67 -2.72 17.72
C MET A 123 9.12 -3.41 18.97
N THR A 124 8.65 -4.64 18.81
CA THR A 124 8.12 -5.48 19.90
C THR A 124 9.10 -6.60 20.22
N ALA A 125 9.29 -6.89 21.51
CA ALA A 125 9.97 -8.10 21.92
C ALA A 125 9.00 -9.27 21.70
N ARG A 126 9.16 -9.99 20.59
CA ARG A 126 8.50 -11.28 20.39
C ARG A 126 9.32 -12.39 21.03
#